data_AF-A0A0K8T9V4-F1
#
_entry.id   AF-A0A0K8T9V4-F1
#
_cell.length_a   1.000
_cell.length_b   1.000
_cell.length_c   1.000
_cell.angle_alpha   90.00
_cell.angle_beta   90.00
_cell.angle_gamma   90.00
#
_symmetry.space_group_name_H-M   'P 1'
#
loop_
_entity.id
_entity.type
_entity.pdbx_description
1 polymer ?
#
loop_
_entity_poly.entity_id
_entity_poly.type
_entity_poly.pdbx_seq_one_letter_code
_entity_poly.pdbx_strand_id
1 'polypeptide(L)'
;MLEKVMVDELENQLRMGVNTQHGFRKGSSTTGAILGLQRAVHEAPDKYVLGIFVDTCEAFDNVLWSVVMGELWTRGCNPFVYNLLLRYFEEREVFYMEGSRMEQSTEDLLSLT
;
A
#
# COMPACT_ATOMS: atom_id res chain seq x y z
N MET A 1 -6.75 15.45 7.05
CA MET A 1 -6.29 15.62 8.47
C MET A 1 -6.59 14.35 9.26
N LEU A 2 -7.77 13.76 9.06
CA LEU A 2 -8.14 12.44 9.58
C LEU A 2 -7.22 11.32 9.07
N GLU A 3 -6.92 11.31 7.77
CA GLU A 3 -6.07 10.30 7.13
C GLU A 3 -4.69 10.23 7.76
N LYS A 4 -4.13 11.40 8.10
CA LYS A 4 -2.82 11.46 8.73
C LYS A 4 -2.85 10.84 10.13
N VAL A 5 -3.90 11.11 10.91
CA VAL A 5 -4.09 10.48 12.22
C VAL A 5 -4.27 8.97 12.09
N MET A 6 -5.03 8.51 11.09
CA MET A 6 -5.19 7.08 10.81
C MET A 6 -3.87 6.41 10.45
N VAL A 7 -3.08 7.03 9.56
CA VAL A 7 -1.77 6.52 9.15
C VAL A 7 -0.80 6.49 10.34
N ASP A 8 -0.71 7.58 11.11
CA ASP A 8 0.17 7.66 12.27
C ASP A 8 -0.19 6.57 13.30
N GLU A 9 -1.47 6.31 13.52
CA GLU A 9 -1.93 5.26 14.44
C GLU A 9 -1.63 3.85 13.90
N LEU A 10 -1.83 3.62 12.60
CA LEU A 10 -1.47 2.35 11.96
C LEU A 10 0.05 2.09 12.03
N GLU A 11 0.89 3.09 11.78
CA GLU A 11 2.35 2.97 11.87
C GLU A 11 2.82 2.66 13.30
N ASN A 12 2.14 3.20 14.31
CA ASN A 12 2.47 2.94 15.71
C ASN A 12 2.06 1.52 16.16
N GLN A 13 0.91 1.03 15.70
CA GLN A 13 0.36 -0.27 16.12
C GLN A 13 0.93 -1.43 15.32
N LEU A 14 1.14 -1.23 14.02
CA LEU A 14 1.57 -2.26 13.10
C LEU A 14 3.02 -1.99 12.70
N ARG A 15 3.88 -3.00 12.86
CA ARG A 15 5.19 -2.97 12.20
C ARG A 15 4.97 -3.14 10.70
N MET A 16 4.70 -2.04 10.01
CA MET A 16 4.29 -2.06 8.62
C MET A 16 5.47 -2.35 7.69
N GLY A 17 5.44 -3.57 7.17
CA GLY A 17 6.22 -4.09 6.04
C GLY A 17 7.63 -4.61 6.39
N VAL A 18 8.34 -5.07 5.34
CA VAL A 18 9.66 -5.71 5.46
C VAL A 18 10.78 -4.68 5.51
N ASN A 19 11.87 -4.91 6.26
CA ASN A 19 13.00 -3.97 6.41
C ASN A 19 13.62 -3.47 5.09
N THR A 20 13.37 -4.17 3.98
CA THR A 20 13.88 -3.86 2.63
C THR A 20 12.92 -3.03 1.76
N GLN A 21 11.72 -2.69 2.25
CA GLN A 21 10.80 -1.81 1.53
C GLN A 21 11.19 -0.34 1.74
N HIS A 22 11.44 0.36 0.65
CA HIS A 22 11.88 1.76 0.67
C HIS A 22 10.77 2.76 0.29
N GLY A 23 9.74 2.32 -0.43
CA GLY A 23 8.62 3.17 -0.85
C GLY A 23 7.74 3.57 0.32
N PHE A 24 7.28 4.83 0.33
CA PHE A 24 6.35 5.39 1.33
C PHE A 24 6.77 5.17 2.79
N ARG A 25 8.08 5.18 3.07
CA ARG A 25 8.60 4.98 4.43
C ARG A 25 9.47 6.12 4.90
N LYS A 26 9.26 6.49 6.17
CA LYS A 26 10.13 7.46 6.85
C LYS A 26 11.56 6.93 6.96
N GLY A 27 12.52 7.79 6.63
CA GLY A 27 13.94 7.44 6.65
C GLY A 27 14.40 6.54 5.51
N SER A 28 13.54 6.25 4.53
CA SER A 28 13.89 5.51 3.31
C SER A 28 13.78 6.41 2.08
N SER A 29 14.49 6.05 1.02
CA SER A 29 14.46 6.76 -0.25
C SER A 29 14.73 5.81 -1.42
N THR A 30 14.35 6.24 -2.62
CA THR A 30 14.67 5.53 -3.87
C THR A 30 16.18 5.38 -4.06
N THR A 31 16.96 6.38 -3.65
CA THR A 31 18.43 6.30 -3.64
C THR A 31 18.91 5.16 -2.75
N GLY A 32 18.35 5.01 -1.54
CA GLY A 32 18.65 3.90 -0.65
C GLY A 32 18.33 2.55 -1.27
N ALA A 33 17.19 2.44 -1.96
CA ALA A 33 16.80 1.21 -2.66
C ALA A 33 17.80 0.82 -3.76
N ILE A 34 18.20 1.78 -4.59
CA ILE A 34 19.16 1.56 -5.69
C ILE A 34 20.54 1.19 -5.16
N LEU A 35 21.03 1.87 -4.12
CA LEU A 35 22.30 1.53 -3.49
C LEU A 35 22.25 0.13 -2.86
N GLY A 36 21.13 -0.25 -2.24
CA GLY A 36 20.90 -1.59 -1.72
C GLY A 36 20.96 -2.66 -2.81
N LEU A 37 20.29 -2.42 -3.95
CA LEU A 37 20.33 -3.31 -5.10
C LEU A 37 21.75 -3.44 -5.68
N GLN A 38 22.45 -2.32 -5.86
CA GLN A 38 23.85 -2.32 -6.35
C GLN A 38 24.76 -3.12 -5.43
N ARG A 39 24.62 -2.95 -4.12
CA ARG A 39 25.37 -3.72 -3.12
C ARG A 39 25.06 -5.21 -3.24
N ALA A 40 23.79 -5.59 -3.31
CA ALA A 40 23.38 -6.99 -3.43
C ALA A 40 23.97 -7.67 -4.68
N VAL A 41 24.03 -6.94 -5.80
CA VAL A 41 24.67 -7.43 -7.04
C VAL A 41 26.19 -7.53 -6.88
N HIS A 42 26.83 -6.56 -6.23
CA HIS A 42 28.29 -6.54 -6.05
C HIS A 42 28.79 -7.62 -5.09
N GLU A 43 28.01 -7.94 -4.06
CA GLU A 43 28.34 -8.95 -3.03
C GLU A 43 27.97 -10.38 -3.47
N ALA A 44 27.30 -10.54 -4.62
CA ALA A 44 26.94 -11.86 -5.13
C ALA A 44 28.19 -12.69 -5.48
N PRO A 45 28.33 -13.91 -4.96
CA PRO A 45 29.49 -14.77 -5.25
C PRO A 45 29.43 -15.38 -6.66
N ASP A 46 28.25 -15.37 -7.27
CA ASP A 46 27.97 -15.98 -8.57
C ASP A 46 28.51 -15.14 -9.73
N LYS A 47 28.96 -15.82 -10.78
CA LYS A 47 29.43 -15.17 -12.01
C LYS A 47 28.33 -14.34 -12.70
N TYR A 48 27.07 -14.72 -12.51
CA TYR A 48 25.92 -14.08 -13.14
C TYR A 48 24.82 -13.87 -12.10
N VAL A 49 24.17 -12.72 -12.18
CA VAL A 49 23.04 -12.34 -11.32
C VAL A 49 21.84 -12.03 -12.21
N LEU A 50 20.66 -12.48 -11.82
CA LEU A 50 19.39 -12.21 -12.51
C LEU A 50 18.53 -11.26 -11.68
N GLY A 51 18.18 -10.10 -12.25
CA GLY A 51 17.18 -9.20 -11.68
C GLY A 51 15.79 -9.49 -12.24
N ILE A 52 14.82 -9.72 -11.38
CA ILE A 52 13.41 -9.86 -11.76
C ILE A 52 12.66 -8.61 -11.29
N PHE A 53 12.06 -7.90 -12.23
CA PHE A 53 11.27 -6.70 -11.96
C PHE A 53 9.80 -7.03 -12.23
N VAL A 54 8.95 -6.78 -11.25
CA VAL A 54 7.50 -6.94 -11.33
C VAL A 54 6.88 -5.59 -11.03
N ASP A 55 6.04 -5.12 -11.93
CA ASP A 55 5.27 -3.88 -11.76
C ASP A 55 3.78 -4.21 -11.81
N THR A 56 3.01 -3.59 -10.93
CA THR A 56 1.57 -3.80 -10.82
C THR A 56 0.85 -2.58 -11.38
N CYS A 57 0.10 -2.78 -12.47
CA CYS A 57 -0.71 -1.72 -13.08
C CYS A 57 -1.75 -1.21 -12.09
N GLU A 58 -1.84 0.12 -11.93
CA GLU A 58 -2.88 0.79 -11.14
C GLU A 58 -3.07 0.15 -9.74
N ALA A 59 -1.97 0.06 -8.98
CA ALA A 59 -1.90 -0.72 -7.76
C ALA A 59 -2.96 -0.37 -6.69
N PHE A 60 -3.51 0.84 -6.71
CA PHE A 60 -4.56 1.26 -5.77
C PHE A 60 -5.98 1.12 -6.34
N ASP A 61 -6.13 1.12 -7.67
CA ASP A 61 -7.44 0.93 -8.33
C ASP A 61 -7.77 -0.56 -8.50
N ASN A 62 -6.75 -1.43 -8.55
CA ASN A 62 -6.93 -2.88 -8.71
C ASN A 62 -6.75 -3.68 -7.41
N VAL A 63 -6.60 -3.01 -6.26
CA VAL A 63 -6.41 -3.70 -4.98
C VAL A 63 -7.74 -4.23 -4.45
N LEU A 64 -7.75 -5.50 -4.04
CA LEU A 64 -8.90 -6.05 -3.32
C LEU A 64 -8.91 -5.53 -1.88
N TRP A 65 -9.66 -4.46 -1.62
CA TRP A 65 -9.74 -3.84 -0.29
C TRP A 65 -10.18 -4.81 0.81
N SER A 66 -11.02 -5.80 0.49
CA SER A 66 -11.40 -6.86 1.44
C SER A 66 -10.19 -7.67 1.95
N VAL A 67 -9.20 -7.93 1.07
CA VAL A 67 -7.95 -8.59 1.45
C VAL A 67 -7.11 -7.66 2.32
N VAL A 68 -7.02 -6.37 1.98
CA VAL A 68 -6.31 -5.37 2.80
C VAL A 68 -6.91 -5.28 4.20
N MET A 69 -8.23 -5.21 4.32
CA MET A 69 -8.92 -5.18 5.61
C MET A 69 -8.70 -6.49 6.38
N GLY A 70 -8.81 -7.65 5.72
CA GLY A 70 -8.48 -8.94 6.33
C GLY A 70 -7.06 -8.97 6.91
N GLU A 71 -6.07 -8.46 6.18
CA GLU A 71 -4.68 -8.37 6.64
C GLU A 71 -4.49 -7.40 7.82
N LEU A 72 -5.19 -6.27 7.84
CA LEU A 72 -5.15 -5.36 8.98
C LEU A 72 -5.71 -6.03 10.23
N TRP A 73 -6.80 -6.78 10.09
CA TRP A 73 -7.39 -7.53 11.19
C TRP A 73 -6.44 -8.61 11.72
N THR A 74 -5.86 -9.43 10.85
CA THR A 74 -4.94 -10.53 11.26
C THR A 74 -3.67 -10.02 11.93
N ARG A 75 -3.21 -8.82 11.58
CA ARG A 75 -2.04 -8.18 12.21
C ARG A 75 -2.37 -7.48 13.53
N GLY A 76 -3.62 -7.55 13.99
CA GLY A 76 -4.04 -7.00 15.28
C GLY A 76 -4.29 -5.49 15.25
N CYS A 77 -4.71 -4.94 14.12
CA CYS A 77 -5.14 -3.54 14.04
C CYS A 77 -6.24 -3.27 15.07
N ASN A 78 -6.14 -2.13 15.76
CA ASN A 78 -7.13 -1.72 16.74
C ASN A 78 -8.53 -1.63 16.11
N PRO A 79 -9.57 -2.22 16.73
CA PRO A 79 -10.93 -2.20 16.21
C PRO A 79 -11.48 -0.80 15.88
N PHE A 80 -11.08 0.23 16.63
CA PHE A 80 -11.48 1.61 16.35
C PHE A 80 -10.94 2.10 15.01
N VAL A 81 -9.63 1.93 14.78
CA VAL A 81 -8.95 2.34 13.54
C VAL A 81 -9.46 1.49 12.37
N TYR A 82 -9.63 0.20 12.58
CA TYR A 82 -10.18 -0.73 11.60
C TYR A 82 -11.57 -0.29 11.11
N ASN A 83 -12.50 0.00 12.03
CA ASN A 83 -13.84 0.47 11.68
C ASN A 83 -13.82 1.84 11.01
N LEU A 84 -12.91 2.73 11.42
CA LEU A 84 -12.75 4.03 10.78
C LEU A 84 -12.27 3.88 9.33
N LEU A 85 -11.34 2.97 9.06
CA LEU A 85 -10.89 2.64 7.71
C LEU A 85 -12.01 2.02 6.87
N LEU A 86 -12.80 1.10 7.43
CA LEU A 86 -13.97 0.55 6.73
C LEU A 86 -14.91 1.66 6.27
N ARG A 87 -15.27 2.58 7.17
CA ARG A 87 -16.12 3.73 6.83
C ARG A 87 -15.47 4.71 5.86
N TYR A 88 -14.14 4.82 5.89
CA TYR A 88 -13.39 5.68 4.98
C TYR A 88 -13.36 5.13 3.54
N PHE A 89 -13.43 3.80 3.39
CA PHE A 89 -13.45 3.12 2.10
C PHE A 89 -14.86 2.80 1.59
N GLU A 90 -15.87 2.74 2.46
CA GLU A 90 -17.28 2.68 2.06
C GLU A 90 -17.68 3.94 1.26
N GLU A 91 -18.52 3.74 0.23
CA GLU A 91 -19.14 4.81 -0.57
C GLU A 91 -18.15 5.78 -1.24
N ARG A 92 -16.92 5.35 -1.51
CA ARG A 92 -15.98 6.14 -2.28
C ARG A 92 -16.39 6.19 -3.74
N GLU A 93 -16.85 7.37 -4.16
CA GLU A 93 -16.99 7.72 -5.57
C GLU A 93 -15.70 8.39 -6.04
N VAL A 94 -15.01 7.75 -6.97
CA VAL A 94 -13.85 8.35 -7.63
C VAL A 94 -14.31 8.95 -8.95
N PHE A 95 -14.18 10.26 -9.07
CA PHE A 95 -14.49 11.01 -10.30
C PHE A 95 -13.20 11.27 -11.07
N TYR A 96 -13.10 10.72 -12.28
CA TYR A 96 -12.02 11.04 -13.20
C TYR A 96 -12.52 12.12 -14.17
N MET A 97 -11.78 13.22 -14.29
CA MET A 97 -12.00 14.23 -15.33
C MET A 97 -10.90 14.12 -16.37
N GLU A 98 -11.25 13.55 -17.52
CA GLU A 98 -10.41 13.59 -18.73
C GLU A 98 -11.06 14.56 -19.73
N GLY A 99 -10.54 15.79 -19.78
CA GLY A 99 -11.14 16.85 -20.60
C GLY A 99 -12.54 17.27 -20.12
N SER A 100 -13.55 17.16 -20.99
CA SER A 100 -14.96 17.51 -20.71
C SER A 100 -15.84 16.32 -20.35
N ARG A 101 -15.25 15.14 -20.14
CA ARG A 101 -15.97 13.89 -19.86
C ARG A 101 -15.74 13.47 -18.40
N MET A 102 -16.83 13.34 -17.64
CA MET A 102 -16.82 12.77 -16.29
C MET A 102 -17.20 11.29 -16.38
N GLU A 103 -16.38 10.43 -15.78
CA GLU A 103 -16.71 9.03 -15.52
C GLU A 103 -16.70 8.78 -14.01
N GLN A 104 -17.71 8.05 -13.51
CA GLN A 104 -17.95 7.76 -12.11
C GLN A 104 -17.84 6.25 -11.90
N SER A 105 -17.02 5.83 -10.93
CA SER A 105 -16.91 4.44 -10.50
C SER A 105 -17.23 4.33 -9.01
N THR A 106 -17.95 3.28 -8.63
CA THR A 106 -18.35 2.95 -7.25
C THR A 106 -17.78 1.59 -6.87
N GLU A 107 -16.95 1.53 -5.83
CA GLU A 107 -16.46 0.26 -5.27
C GLU A 107 -17.30 -0.13 -4.04
N ASP A 108 -18.17 -1.14 -4.19
CA ASP A 108 -18.99 -1.64 -3.08
C ASP A 108 -18.21 -2.66 -2.23
N LEU A 109 -17.74 -2.20 -1.07
CA LEU A 109 -17.09 -3.03 -0.04
C LEU A 109 -18.06 -3.89 0.79
N LEU A 110 -19.37 -3.78 0.59
CA LEU A 110 -20.42 -4.34 1.46
C LEU A 110 -20.87 -5.77 1.11
N SER A 111 -20.16 -6.52 0.27
CA SER A 111 -20.55 -7.90 -0.10
C SER A 111 -20.05 -9.01 0.86
N LEU A 112 -19.48 -8.67 2.02
CA LEU A 112 -18.82 -9.64 2.92
C LEU A 112 -19.30 -9.66 4.38
N THR A 113 -20.54 -9.23 4.65
CA THR A 113 -21.27 -9.58 5.88
C THR A 113 -22.33 -10.63 5.59
#